data_AF-A0A940DDQ4-F1
#
_entry.id   AF-A0A940DDQ4-F1
#
_cell.length_a   1.000
_cell.length_b   1.000
_cell.length_c   1.000
_cell.angle_alpha   90.00
_cell.angle_beta   90.00
_cell.angle_gamma   90.00
#
_symmetry.space_group_name_H-M   'P 1'
#
loop_
_entity.id
_entity.type
_entity.pdbx_description
1 polymer ?
#
loop_
_entity_poly.entity_id
_entity_poly.type
_entity_poly.pdbx_seq_one_letter_code
_entity_poly.pdbx_strand_id
1 'polypeptide(L)'
;MFEPIFFFAFFVCSMAILLYYRNKKPNHVPLVGIIMIFILLLSLLQYYINNNKSIHTFKKITQETSTQKIVFNESAVFLEEQDPPQISSVLIDAPIMSQLPELPRGCEVTSLAMLLNDAGVSVDKMTLAKEVKKDSTPYQRRNGKIFFGHPNEGFVGDMYTRENPGLGVYHKPIKELAEKYLPNQIVDLTGQSFEEIYPYLLNGSPVWVITNTTYRELPPNEFVEWQTPKGPIKITYREHSVLITGFDEQFIYFNDPLTGTKNKKAPKQEFIEAWEQMGMQAITIKMK
;
A
#
# COMPACT_ATOMS: atom_id res chain seq x y z
N MET A 1 3.88 -42.36 -9.59
CA MET A 1 3.60 -43.48 -8.69
C MET A 1 2.69 -42.91 -7.60
N PHE A 2 1.38 -43.10 -7.70
CA PHE A 2 0.42 -42.48 -6.78
C PHE A 2 0.44 -43.21 -5.44
N GLU A 3 0.64 -42.47 -4.35
CA GLU A 3 0.79 -43.03 -3.01
C GLU A 3 -0.51 -43.71 -2.51
N PRO A 4 -0.41 -44.86 -1.82
CA PRO A 4 -1.56 -45.64 -1.34
C PRO A 4 -2.47 -44.88 -0.36
N ILE A 5 -2.00 -43.77 0.19
CA ILE A 5 -2.74 -42.89 1.11
C ILE A 5 -3.91 -42.18 0.41
N PHE A 6 -3.75 -41.82 -0.87
CA PHE A 6 -4.82 -41.15 -1.63
C PHE A 6 -6.02 -42.06 -1.91
N PHE A 7 -5.77 -43.35 -2.16
CA PHE A 7 -6.84 -44.33 -2.34
C PHE A 7 -7.61 -44.59 -1.05
N PHE A 8 -6.91 -44.61 0.09
CA PHE A 8 -7.57 -44.79 1.40
C PHE A 8 -8.44 -43.58 1.76
N ALA A 9 -7.94 -42.35 1.54
CA ALA A 9 -8.70 -41.13 1.80
C ALA A 9 -9.94 -41.01 0.90
N PHE A 10 -9.83 -41.39 -0.38
CA PHE A 10 -10.95 -41.39 -1.31
C PHE A 10 -12.02 -42.41 -0.94
N PHE A 11 -11.62 -43.60 -0.49
CA PHE A 11 -12.55 -44.65 -0.06
C PHE A 11 -13.30 -44.29 1.23
N VAL A 12 -12.63 -43.63 2.18
CA VAL A 12 -13.27 -43.14 3.42
C VAL A 12 -14.24 -42.00 3.12
N CYS A 13 -13.90 -41.07 2.22
CA CYS A 13 -14.79 -39.98 1.84
C CYS A 13 -16.03 -40.47 1.08
N SER A 14 -15.89 -41.43 0.16
CA SER A 14 -17.03 -41.97 -0.60
C SER A 14 -17.99 -42.76 0.30
N MET A 15 -17.47 -43.53 1.27
CA MET A 15 -18.27 -44.23 2.27
C MET A 15 -19.03 -43.26 3.20
N ALA A 16 -18.40 -42.17 3.62
CA ALA A 16 -19.04 -41.14 4.45
C ALA A 16 -20.18 -40.42 3.72
N ILE A 17 -20.00 -40.12 2.42
CA ILE A 17 -21.04 -39.51 1.57
C ILE A 17 -22.21 -40.49 1.37
N LEU A 18 -21.94 -41.78 1.16
CA LEU A 18 -22.97 -42.81 1.05
C LEU A 18 -23.77 -42.96 2.36
N LEU A 19 -23.11 -42.95 3.51
CA LEU A 19 -23.77 -43.00 4.82
C LEU A 19 -24.59 -41.73 5.10
N TYR A 20 -24.12 -40.56 4.66
CA TYR A 20 -24.85 -39.29 4.74
C TYR A 20 -26.13 -39.31 3.90
N TYR A 21 -26.08 -39.81 2.66
CA TYR A 21 -27.28 -39.91 1.81
C TYR A 21 -28.26 -41.00 2.26
N ARG A 22 -27.81 -42.03 2.97
CA ARG A 22 -28.68 -43.11 3.49
C ARG A 22 -29.51 -42.69 4.70
N ASN A 23 -29.05 -41.72 5.49
CA ASN A 23 -29.75 -41.25 6.71
C ASN A 23 -30.34 -39.85 6.52
N LYS A 24 -31.39 -39.77 5.69
CA LYS A 24 -32.16 -38.54 5.48
C LYS A 24 -33.11 -38.28 6.66
N LYS A 25 -32.67 -37.51 7.67
CA LYS A 25 -33.57 -36.77 8.58
C LYS A 25 -33.15 -35.29 8.61
N PRO A 26 -34.09 -34.34 8.49
CA PRO A 26 -33.76 -32.92 8.46
C PRO A 26 -33.55 -32.40 9.89
N ASN A 27 -32.59 -31.48 10.04
CA ASN A 27 -32.42 -30.52 11.16
C ASN A 27 -31.25 -30.71 12.14
N HIS A 28 -30.24 -31.52 11.85
CA HIS A 28 -28.95 -31.37 12.53
C HIS A 28 -27.81 -31.44 11.50
N VAL A 29 -27.01 -30.39 11.40
CA VAL A 29 -25.68 -30.47 10.76
C VAL A 29 -24.95 -31.59 11.51
N PRO A 30 -24.59 -32.71 10.87
CA PRO A 30 -24.06 -33.84 11.59
C PRO A 30 -22.71 -33.42 12.16
N LEU A 31 -22.56 -33.49 13.47
CA LEU A 31 -21.32 -33.26 14.22
C LEU A 31 -20.09 -33.87 13.53
N VAL A 32 -20.29 -34.99 12.82
CA VAL A 32 -19.31 -35.70 11.98
C VAL A 32 -18.72 -34.82 10.87
N GLY A 33 -19.50 -33.98 10.21
CA GLY A 33 -19.02 -33.07 9.16
C GLY A 33 -18.13 -31.96 9.70
N ILE A 34 -18.45 -31.43 10.88
CA ILE A 34 -17.62 -30.43 11.58
C ILE A 34 -16.29 -31.06 12.03
N ILE A 35 -16.34 -32.29 12.55
CA ILE A 35 -15.14 -33.05 12.93
C ILE A 35 -14.25 -33.29 11.70
N MET A 36 -14.82 -33.63 10.55
CA MET A 36 -14.04 -33.83 9.31
C MET A 36 -13.36 -32.54 8.83
N ILE A 37 -14.05 -31.39 8.87
CA ILE A 37 -13.45 -30.09 8.51
C ILE A 37 -12.33 -29.75 9.48
N PHE A 38 -12.50 -30.02 10.77
CA PHE A 38 -11.49 -29.77 11.78
C PHE A 38 -10.23 -30.64 11.59
N ILE A 39 -10.40 -31.92 11.26
CA ILE A 39 -9.29 -32.83 10.91
C ILE A 39 -8.56 -32.33 9.66
N LEU A 40 -9.29 -31.86 8.64
CA LEU A 40 -8.69 -31.29 7.43
C LEU A 40 -7.87 -30.04 7.76
N LEU A 41 -8.40 -29.11 8.56
CA LEU A 41 -7.68 -27.91 8.99
C LEU A 41 -6.43 -28.24 9.80
N LEU A 42 -6.49 -29.23 10.70
CA LEU A 42 -5.33 -29.70 11.45
C LEU A 42 -4.26 -30.32 10.54
N SER A 43 -4.64 -31.10 9.52
CA SER A 43 -3.68 -31.65 8.56
C SER A 43 -3.00 -30.57 7.71
N LEU A 44 -3.74 -29.53 7.28
CA LEU A 44 -3.18 -28.37 6.57
C LEU A 44 -2.23 -27.56 7.45
N LEU A 45 -2.57 -27.37 8.73
CA LEU A 45 -1.70 -26.70 9.70
C LEU A 45 -0.42 -27.50 9.95
N GLN A 46 -0.52 -28.83 10.09
CA GLN A 46 0.64 -29.70 10.25
C GLN A 46 1.56 -29.66 9.02
N TYR A 47 0.98 -29.63 7.80
CA TYR A 47 1.72 -29.47 6.55
C TYR A 47 2.45 -28.12 6.48
N TYR A 48 1.76 -27.03 6.82
CA TYR A 48 2.35 -25.68 6.89
C TYR A 48 3.53 -25.62 7.88
N ILE A 49 3.34 -26.15 9.10
CA ILE A 49 4.40 -26.22 10.10
C ILE A 49 5.59 -27.06 9.62
N ASN A 50 5.33 -28.18 8.93
CA ASN A 50 6.39 -29.06 8.44
C ASN A 50 7.22 -28.40 7.32
N ASN A 51 6.58 -27.71 6.37
CA ASN A 51 7.29 -26.95 5.33
C ASN A 51 8.14 -25.82 5.92
N ASN A 52 7.64 -25.12 6.95
CA ASN A 52 8.41 -24.05 7.61
C ASN A 52 9.51 -24.59 8.55
N LYS A 53 9.37 -25.80 9.11
CA LYS A 53 10.43 -26.46 9.90
C LYS A 53 11.67 -26.80 9.06
N SER A 54 11.52 -27.04 7.75
CA SER A 54 12.66 -27.22 6.83
C SER A 54 13.55 -25.97 6.80
N ILE A 55 12.95 -24.77 6.81
CA ILE A 55 13.66 -23.47 6.80
C ILE A 55 14.39 -23.23 8.13
N HIS A 56 13.77 -23.54 9.27
CA HIS A 56 14.44 -23.41 10.58
C HIS A 56 15.53 -24.45 10.82
N THR A 57 15.37 -25.66 10.28
CA THR A 57 16.40 -26.71 10.38
C THR A 57 17.58 -26.39 9.45
N PHE A 58 17.34 -25.82 8.27
CA PHE A 58 18.41 -25.32 7.40
C PHE A 58 19.21 -24.21 8.07
N LYS A 59 18.54 -23.27 8.77
CA LYS A 59 19.16 -22.17 9.54
C LYS A 59 19.93 -22.66 10.77
N LYS A 60 19.50 -23.75 11.40
CA LYS A 60 20.17 -24.34 12.56
C LYS A 60 21.39 -25.21 12.17
N ILE A 61 21.31 -25.94 11.05
CA ILE A 61 22.44 -26.72 10.51
C ILE A 61 23.56 -25.80 10.00
N THR A 62 23.23 -24.60 9.50
CA THR A 62 24.26 -23.60 9.13
C THR A 62 24.96 -22.98 10.35
N GLN A 63 24.29 -22.91 11.51
CA GLN A 63 24.89 -22.37 12.74
C GLN A 63 25.69 -23.39 13.55
N GLU A 64 25.40 -24.69 13.48
CA GLU A 64 26.07 -25.71 14.31
C GLU A 64 27.30 -26.40 13.68
N THR A 65 27.64 -26.13 12.40
CA THR A 65 28.81 -26.76 11.72
C THR A 65 30.04 -25.83 11.60
N SER A 66 30.32 -24.98 12.59
CA SER A 66 31.51 -24.09 12.59
C SER A 66 32.37 -24.17 13.84
N THR A 67 32.65 -25.37 14.35
CA THR A 67 33.80 -25.60 15.24
C THR A 67 34.48 -26.93 14.99
N GLN A 68 35.31 -27.01 13.95
CA GLN A 68 36.45 -27.92 13.97
C GLN A 68 37.62 -27.32 13.18
N LYS A 69 38.65 -26.90 13.91
CA LYS A 69 39.93 -26.43 13.37
C LYS A 69 40.61 -27.57 12.61
N ILE A 70 40.87 -27.38 11.32
CA ILE A 70 42.00 -28.01 10.64
C ILE A 70 42.84 -26.87 10.06
N VAL A 71 44.02 -26.71 10.65
CA VAL A 71 45.09 -25.84 10.16
C VAL A 71 45.72 -26.53 8.97
N PHE A 72 45.63 -25.96 7.77
CA PHE A 72 46.74 -25.97 6.81
C PHE A 72 46.68 -24.71 5.94
N ASN A 73 47.84 -24.09 5.86
CA ASN A 73 48.19 -22.78 5.34
C ASN A 73 48.28 -22.81 3.81
N GLU A 74 47.67 -21.86 3.10
CA GLU A 74 48.31 -21.09 2.01
C GLU A 74 47.30 -20.13 1.35
N SER A 75 47.66 -18.84 1.36
CA SER A 75 47.15 -17.77 0.48
C SER A 75 45.67 -17.39 0.64
N ALA A 76 45.30 -16.81 1.79
CA ALA A 76 44.04 -16.10 1.93
C ALA A 76 44.17 -14.71 1.28
N VAL A 77 43.57 -14.56 0.09
CA VAL A 77 43.05 -13.30 -0.40
C VAL A 77 42.15 -12.73 0.69
N PHE A 78 42.47 -11.55 1.21
CA PHE A 78 41.60 -10.80 2.11
C PHE A 78 40.32 -10.45 1.32
N LEU A 79 39.30 -11.29 1.44
CA LEU A 79 37.94 -10.89 1.17
C LEU A 79 37.49 -10.13 2.41
N GLU A 80 37.40 -8.80 2.31
CA GLU A 80 36.68 -7.99 3.29
C GLU A 80 35.28 -8.59 3.44
N GLU A 81 34.98 -9.10 4.64
CA GLU A 81 33.62 -9.41 5.05
C GLU A 81 32.84 -8.10 4.98
N GLN A 82 32.00 -7.94 3.96
CA GLN A 82 31.05 -6.85 3.91
C GLN A 82 30.11 -6.99 5.10
N ASP A 83 30.04 -5.93 5.91
CA ASP A 83 29.08 -5.79 7.00
C ASP A 83 27.65 -6.16 6.54
N PRO A 84 26.80 -6.66 7.45
CA PRO A 84 25.38 -6.87 7.17
C PRO A 84 24.77 -5.60 6.55
N PRO A 85 23.78 -5.70 5.64
CA PRO A 85 23.29 -4.57 4.86
C PRO A 85 22.97 -3.40 5.80
N GLN A 86 23.75 -2.32 5.68
CA GLN A 86 23.51 -1.08 6.40
C GLN A 86 22.09 -0.65 6.12
N ILE A 87 21.31 -0.40 7.18
CA ILE A 87 19.98 0.17 7.07
C ILE A 87 20.13 1.50 6.34
N SER A 88 19.71 1.54 5.08
CA SER A 88 19.74 2.76 4.30
C SER A 88 18.70 3.71 4.88
N SER A 89 19.13 4.95 5.11
CA SER A 89 18.25 6.05 5.46
C SER A 89 18.53 7.19 4.50
N VAL A 90 17.50 7.98 4.21
CA VAL A 90 17.62 9.12 3.30
C VAL A 90 16.64 10.19 3.73
N LEU A 91 17.04 11.44 3.57
CA LEU A 91 16.19 12.60 3.75
C LEU A 91 16.49 13.60 2.64
N ILE A 92 15.52 13.79 1.77
CA ILE A 92 15.58 14.67 0.60
C ILE A 92 15.14 16.07 1.02
N ASP A 93 15.88 17.10 0.58
CA ASP A 93 15.59 18.50 0.90
C ASP A 93 14.56 19.13 -0.07
N ALA A 94 13.47 18.42 -0.37
CA ALA A 94 12.44 18.91 -1.30
C ALA A 94 11.73 20.18 -0.76
N PRO A 95 11.33 21.13 -1.61
CA PRO A 95 10.66 22.35 -1.17
C PRO A 95 9.32 22.05 -0.48
N ILE A 96 8.99 22.81 0.56
CA ILE A 96 7.70 22.75 1.26
C ILE A 96 6.76 23.81 0.70
N MET A 97 5.51 23.44 0.46
CA MET A 97 4.43 24.34 0.06
C MET A 97 3.20 24.02 0.88
N SER A 98 2.63 25.01 1.57
CA SER A 98 1.33 24.84 2.23
C SER A 98 0.21 25.00 1.21
N GLN A 99 -0.86 24.20 1.33
CA GLN A 99 -2.06 24.37 0.51
C GLN A 99 -2.90 25.58 0.96
N LEU A 100 -2.81 25.95 2.24
CA LEU A 100 -3.62 27.00 2.85
C LEU A 100 -3.00 28.40 2.65
N PRO A 101 -3.82 29.46 2.68
CA PRO A 101 -5.29 29.45 2.82
C PRO A 101 -6.06 29.15 1.52
N GLU A 102 -5.40 29.20 0.36
CA GLU A 102 -6.07 29.29 -0.94
C GLU A 102 -6.78 28.01 -1.39
N LEU A 103 -6.28 26.84 -0.99
CA LEU A 103 -6.82 25.55 -1.40
C LEU A 103 -7.16 24.66 -0.18
N PRO A 104 -8.32 24.84 0.47
CA PRO A 104 -8.74 24.03 1.60
C PRO A 104 -8.82 22.51 1.36
N ARG A 105 -8.90 22.09 0.09
CA ARG A 105 -8.79 20.68 -0.37
C ARG A 105 -7.80 20.52 -1.53
N GLY A 106 -6.65 21.20 -1.46
CA GLY A 106 -5.63 21.16 -2.53
C GLY A 106 -4.39 20.35 -2.19
N CYS A 107 -4.46 19.36 -1.30
CA CYS A 107 -3.29 18.62 -0.84
C CYS A 107 -2.55 17.93 -2.01
N GLU A 108 -3.27 17.40 -2.98
CA GLU A 108 -2.75 16.61 -4.10
C GLU A 108 -2.00 17.49 -5.09
N VAL A 109 -2.61 18.59 -5.51
CA VAL A 109 -1.98 19.56 -6.42
C VAL A 109 -0.83 20.31 -5.74
N THR A 110 -0.91 20.52 -4.42
CA THR A 110 0.19 21.15 -3.67
C THR A 110 1.36 20.19 -3.50
N SER A 111 1.11 18.91 -3.19
CA SER A 111 2.14 17.87 -3.16
C SER A 111 2.76 17.65 -4.54
N LEU A 112 1.97 17.72 -5.61
CA LEU A 112 2.48 17.66 -6.97
C LEU A 112 3.35 18.89 -7.28
N ALA A 113 2.96 20.10 -6.85
CA ALA A 113 3.80 21.28 -7.00
C ALA A 113 5.17 21.07 -6.33
N MET A 114 5.20 20.54 -5.11
CA MET A 114 6.45 20.24 -4.41
C MET A 114 7.33 19.23 -5.20
N LEU A 115 6.73 18.15 -5.72
CA LEU A 115 7.43 17.17 -6.56
C LEU A 115 8.02 17.79 -7.84
N LEU A 116 7.23 18.61 -8.54
CA LEU A 116 7.67 19.28 -9.77
C LEU A 116 8.78 20.31 -9.51
N ASN A 117 8.70 21.05 -8.40
CA ASN A 117 9.73 22.01 -8.03
C ASN A 117 11.05 21.31 -7.64
N ASP A 118 11.00 20.16 -6.96
CA ASP A 118 12.20 19.34 -6.69
C ASP A 118 12.91 18.90 -7.99
N ALA A 119 12.13 18.64 -9.04
CA ALA A 119 12.64 18.32 -10.38
C ALA A 119 13.01 19.54 -11.23
N GLY A 120 13.02 20.74 -10.66
CA GLY A 120 13.44 21.97 -11.34
C GLY A 120 12.35 22.66 -12.17
N VAL A 121 11.09 22.20 -12.09
CA VAL A 121 9.95 22.87 -12.74
C VAL A 121 9.33 23.86 -11.78
N SER A 122 9.47 25.15 -12.07
CA SER A 122 8.84 26.21 -11.28
C SER A 122 7.36 26.33 -11.64
N VAL A 123 6.51 25.73 -10.81
CA VAL A 123 5.04 25.82 -10.90
C VAL A 123 4.43 25.88 -9.50
N ASP A 124 3.35 26.65 -9.34
CA ASP A 124 2.65 26.77 -8.06
C ASP A 124 1.37 25.91 -8.00
N LYS A 125 0.91 25.66 -6.76
CA LYS A 125 -0.34 24.95 -6.47
C LYS A 125 -1.57 25.56 -7.15
N MET A 126 -1.60 26.88 -7.36
CA MET A 126 -2.76 27.58 -7.91
C MET A 126 -2.91 27.35 -9.41
N THR A 127 -1.78 27.24 -10.10
CA THR A 127 -1.70 26.88 -11.52
C THR A 127 -2.16 25.43 -11.69
N LEU A 128 -1.61 24.50 -10.91
CA LEU A 128 -2.01 23.09 -10.95
C LEU A 128 -3.48 22.89 -10.56
N ALA A 129 -4.01 23.64 -9.60
CA ALA A 129 -5.43 23.62 -9.21
C ALA A 129 -6.38 24.05 -10.34
N LYS A 130 -5.93 24.93 -11.25
CA LYS A 130 -6.70 25.35 -12.42
C LYS A 130 -6.64 24.30 -13.53
N GLU A 131 -5.51 23.64 -13.69
CA GLU A 131 -5.22 22.73 -14.81
C GLU A 131 -5.56 21.26 -14.55
N VAL A 132 -5.69 20.86 -13.28
CA VAL A 132 -6.09 19.49 -12.94
C VAL A 132 -7.47 19.20 -13.52
N LYS A 133 -7.61 18.02 -14.12
CA LYS A 133 -8.89 17.54 -14.64
C LYS A 133 -9.89 17.43 -13.49
N LYS A 134 -11.12 17.87 -13.73
CA LYS A 134 -12.21 17.85 -12.75
C LYS A 134 -13.26 16.82 -13.15
N ASP A 135 -13.80 16.11 -12.18
CA ASP A 135 -15.01 15.33 -12.36
C ASP A 135 -16.22 16.27 -12.20
N SER A 136 -17.07 16.33 -13.22
CA SER A 136 -18.21 17.26 -13.27
C SER A 136 -19.50 16.66 -12.70
N THR A 137 -19.46 15.44 -12.17
CA THR A 137 -20.62 14.77 -11.58
C THR A 137 -21.11 15.56 -10.36
N PRO A 138 -22.37 16.01 -10.33
CA PRO A 138 -22.89 16.80 -9.21
C PRO A 138 -23.09 15.94 -7.96
N TYR A 139 -22.85 16.52 -6.78
CA TYR A 139 -23.16 15.89 -5.50
C TYR A 139 -24.68 15.76 -5.34
N GLN A 140 -25.16 14.54 -5.05
CA GLN A 140 -26.55 14.29 -4.73
C GLN A 140 -26.67 13.29 -3.58
N ARG A 141 -27.66 13.51 -2.70
CA ARG A 141 -28.03 12.54 -1.68
C ARG A 141 -29.47 12.10 -1.90
N ARG A 142 -29.69 10.82 -2.17
CA ARG A 142 -31.02 10.23 -2.42
C ARG A 142 -31.13 8.86 -1.77
N ASN A 143 -32.24 8.61 -1.07
CA ASN A 143 -32.51 7.32 -0.40
C ASN A 143 -31.35 6.84 0.50
N GLY A 144 -30.74 7.77 1.25
CA GLY A 144 -29.60 7.47 2.14
C GLY A 144 -28.26 7.24 1.45
N LYS A 145 -28.20 7.19 0.11
CA LYS A 145 -26.96 7.02 -0.66
C LYS A 145 -26.41 8.35 -1.15
N ILE A 146 -25.09 8.44 -1.25
CA ILE A 146 -24.38 9.57 -1.86
C ILE A 146 -24.04 9.20 -3.31
N PHE A 147 -24.35 10.10 -4.23
CA PHE A 147 -23.94 10.05 -5.62
C PHE A 147 -23.01 11.22 -5.90
N PHE A 148 -21.80 10.94 -6.39
CA PHE A 148 -20.83 11.99 -6.70
C PHE A 148 -19.80 11.50 -7.72
N GLY A 149 -18.78 12.32 -7.98
CA GLY A 149 -17.71 12.02 -8.92
C GLY A 149 -16.76 10.92 -8.43
N HIS A 150 -15.96 10.40 -9.35
CA HIS A 150 -14.96 9.38 -9.07
C HIS A 150 -13.55 10.02 -9.10
N PRO A 151 -12.74 9.95 -8.02
CA PRO A 151 -11.46 10.66 -7.95
C PRO A 151 -10.40 10.19 -8.96
N ASN A 152 -10.50 8.95 -9.47
CA ASN A 152 -9.70 8.50 -10.62
C ASN A 152 -10.08 9.14 -11.97
N GLU A 153 -11.22 9.82 -12.09
CA GLU A 153 -11.65 10.48 -13.34
C GLU A 153 -11.31 11.97 -13.37
N GLY A 154 -11.17 12.59 -12.20
CA GLY A 154 -10.81 13.99 -12.01
C GLY A 154 -11.03 14.41 -10.55
N PHE A 155 -10.63 15.64 -10.21
CA PHE A 155 -10.90 16.24 -8.90
C PHE A 155 -12.41 16.33 -8.65
N VAL A 156 -12.85 15.80 -7.50
CA VAL A 156 -14.26 15.70 -7.15
C VAL A 156 -14.68 16.81 -6.18
N GLY A 157 -15.52 17.71 -6.68
CA GLY A 157 -16.15 18.79 -5.91
C GLY A 157 -15.31 20.06 -5.80
N ASP A 158 -15.47 20.78 -4.70
CA ASP A 158 -14.88 22.11 -4.53
C ASP A 158 -13.51 22.06 -3.83
N MET A 159 -12.48 22.53 -4.52
CA MET A 159 -11.11 22.63 -4.01
C MET A 159 -10.88 23.88 -3.15
N TYR A 160 -11.65 24.94 -3.41
CA TYR A 160 -11.38 26.32 -2.98
C TYR A 160 -12.17 26.71 -1.73
N THR A 161 -13.27 26.03 -1.40
CA THR A 161 -14.01 26.27 -0.16
C THR A 161 -14.53 24.99 0.48
N ARG A 162 -14.53 24.93 1.82
CA ARG A 162 -15.12 23.82 2.58
C ARG A 162 -16.65 23.87 2.67
N GLU A 163 -17.26 24.99 2.31
CA GLU A 163 -18.72 25.19 2.35
C GLU A 163 -19.45 24.31 1.34
N ASN A 164 -18.80 24.05 0.19
CA ASN A 164 -19.31 23.17 -0.84
C ASN A 164 -18.79 21.73 -0.67
N PRO A 165 -19.54 20.71 -1.13
CA PRO A 165 -19.06 19.32 -1.16
C PRO A 165 -17.79 19.17 -1.99
N GLY A 166 -16.84 18.40 -1.46
CA GLY A 166 -15.61 18.04 -2.16
C GLY A 166 -14.84 16.97 -1.42
N LEU A 167 -13.96 16.30 -2.14
CA LEU A 167 -13.04 15.30 -1.63
C LEU A 167 -11.63 15.64 -2.09
N GLY A 168 -11.32 15.28 -3.33
CA GLY A 168 -9.95 15.23 -3.83
C GLY A 168 -9.85 14.60 -5.21
N VAL A 169 -8.64 14.20 -5.59
CA VAL A 169 -8.27 13.57 -6.87
C VAL A 169 -7.25 12.47 -6.64
N TYR A 170 -7.36 11.35 -7.36
CA TYR A 170 -6.47 10.21 -7.21
C TYR A 170 -5.32 10.23 -8.21
N HIS A 171 -4.50 9.19 -8.22
CA HIS A 171 -3.26 9.14 -8.99
C HIS A 171 -3.45 9.40 -10.50
N LYS A 172 -4.50 8.88 -11.16
CA LYS A 172 -4.59 8.96 -12.64
C LYS A 172 -4.61 10.41 -13.16
N PRO A 173 -5.50 11.31 -12.69
CA PRO A 173 -5.50 12.68 -13.18
C PRO A 173 -4.29 13.49 -12.71
N ILE A 174 -3.68 13.13 -11.58
CA ILE A 174 -2.42 13.74 -11.11
C ILE A 174 -1.25 13.36 -12.02
N LYS A 175 -1.16 12.09 -12.42
CA LYS A 175 -0.17 11.64 -13.41
C LYS A 175 -0.38 12.35 -14.75
N GLU A 176 -1.61 12.40 -15.25
CA GLU A 176 -1.95 13.13 -16.48
C GLU A 176 -1.53 14.60 -16.41
N LEU A 177 -1.70 15.25 -15.25
CA LEU A 177 -1.26 16.63 -15.04
C LEU A 177 0.27 16.74 -15.00
N ALA A 178 0.95 15.88 -14.24
CA ALA A 178 2.40 15.85 -14.11
C ALA A 178 3.10 15.66 -15.47
N GLU A 179 2.56 14.80 -16.33
CA GLU A 179 3.08 14.52 -17.68
C GLU A 179 3.02 15.75 -18.61
N LYS A 180 2.16 16.75 -18.33
CA LYS A 180 2.17 18.02 -19.08
C LYS A 180 3.43 18.84 -18.81
N TYR A 181 4.01 18.70 -17.62
CA TYR A 181 5.17 19.47 -17.17
C TYR A 181 6.49 18.73 -17.39
N LEU A 182 6.49 17.40 -17.21
CA LEU A 182 7.66 16.55 -17.40
C LEU A 182 7.33 15.34 -18.28
N PRO A 183 7.16 15.54 -19.61
CA PRO A 183 6.73 14.47 -20.51
C PRO A 183 7.68 13.29 -20.50
N ASN A 184 7.13 12.08 -20.36
CA ASN A 184 7.84 10.80 -20.31
C ASN A 184 8.81 10.65 -19.13
N GLN A 185 8.72 11.50 -18.10
CA GLN A 185 9.55 11.39 -16.90
C GLN A 185 8.77 10.94 -15.67
N ILE A 186 7.44 10.94 -15.73
CA ILE A 186 6.60 10.54 -14.60
C ILE A 186 6.54 9.02 -14.50
N VAL A 187 6.71 8.52 -13.27
CA VAL A 187 6.54 7.11 -12.94
C VAL A 187 5.33 7.00 -12.01
N ASP A 188 4.36 6.17 -12.40
CA ASP A 188 3.22 5.81 -11.57
C ASP A 188 3.51 4.46 -10.91
N LEU A 189 3.77 4.49 -9.61
CA LEU A 189 4.06 3.30 -8.79
C LEU A 189 2.77 2.75 -8.15
N THR A 190 1.60 3.25 -8.55
CA THR A 190 0.34 2.85 -7.92
C THR A 190 0.09 1.35 -8.03
N GLY A 191 -0.18 0.72 -6.89
CA GLY A 191 -0.42 -0.72 -6.78
C GLY A 191 0.83 -1.58 -6.65
N GLN A 192 2.03 -0.99 -6.68
CA GLN A 192 3.28 -1.67 -6.32
C GLN A 192 3.42 -1.74 -4.80
N SER A 193 4.35 -2.57 -4.31
CA SER A 193 4.66 -2.63 -2.88
C SER A 193 5.48 -1.41 -2.43
N PHE A 194 5.49 -1.12 -1.13
CA PHE A 194 6.23 0.04 -0.60
C PHE A 194 7.74 -0.09 -0.82
N GLU A 195 8.26 -1.32 -0.96
CA GLU A 195 9.67 -1.57 -1.27
C GLU A 195 10.11 -0.93 -2.58
N GLU A 196 9.21 -0.81 -3.56
CA GLU A 196 9.49 -0.16 -4.85
C GLU A 196 9.65 1.36 -4.74
N ILE A 197 9.25 1.96 -3.62
CA ILE A 197 9.43 3.40 -3.33
C ILE A 197 10.87 3.70 -2.89
N TYR A 198 11.52 2.78 -2.16
CA TYR A 198 12.85 3.04 -1.57
C TYR A 198 13.94 3.40 -2.58
N PRO A 199 14.07 2.72 -3.74
CA PRO A 199 15.09 3.08 -4.73
C PRO A 199 14.96 4.51 -5.23
N TYR A 200 13.73 5.01 -5.42
CA TYR A 200 13.51 6.40 -5.84
C TYR A 200 13.96 7.38 -4.77
N LEU A 201 13.60 7.13 -3.50
CA LEU A 201 14.02 7.98 -2.40
C LEU A 201 15.55 7.99 -2.23
N LEU A 202 16.20 6.82 -2.33
CA LEU A 202 17.66 6.71 -2.25
C LEU A 202 18.38 7.42 -3.41
N ASN A 203 17.74 7.49 -4.58
CA ASN A 203 18.24 8.25 -5.74
C ASN A 203 17.83 9.74 -5.72
N GLY A 204 17.26 10.23 -4.62
CA GLY A 204 16.91 11.64 -4.45
C GLY A 204 15.67 12.08 -5.24
N SER A 205 14.76 11.15 -5.58
CA SER A 205 13.45 11.44 -6.15
C SER A 205 12.37 11.29 -5.06
N PRO A 206 11.73 12.37 -4.60
CA PRO A 206 10.64 12.29 -3.64
C PRO A 206 9.38 11.66 -4.27
N VAL A 207 8.45 11.17 -3.44
CA VAL A 207 7.29 10.39 -3.92
C VAL A 207 5.98 10.98 -3.43
N TRP A 208 5.16 11.45 -4.36
CA TRP A 208 3.79 11.90 -4.11
C TRP A 208 2.90 10.69 -3.79
N VAL A 209 2.09 10.75 -2.74
CA VAL A 209 1.18 9.65 -2.36
C VAL A 209 -0.19 10.13 -1.91
N ILE A 210 -1.17 9.22 -1.93
CA ILE A 210 -2.43 9.35 -1.17
C ILE A 210 -2.33 8.52 0.11
N THR A 211 -2.69 9.13 1.23
CA THR A 211 -2.78 8.53 2.55
C THR A 211 -4.00 9.12 3.28
N ASN A 212 -4.01 9.11 4.61
CA ASN A 212 -5.00 9.81 5.40
C ASN A 212 -4.35 10.75 6.44
N THR A 213 -5.11 11.73 6.91
CA THR A 213 -4.68 12.77 7.87
C THR A 213 -4.15 12.25 9.21
N THR A 214 -4.37 10.96 9.55
CA THR A 214 -3.85 10.36 10.79
C THR A 214 -2.56 9.56 10.59
N TYR A 215 -2.17 9.30 9.35
CA TYR A 215 -0.97 8.54 8.95
C TYR A 215 -0.88 7.14 9.58
N ARG A 216 -2.05 6.54 9.86
CA ARG A 216 -2.22 5.16 10.34
C ARG A 216 -3.52 4.59 9.77
N GLU A 217 -3.71 3.28 9.88
CA GLU A 217 -4.94 2.62 9.46
C GLU A 217 -6.17 3.25 10.15
N LEU A 218 -7.20 3.56 9.36
CA LEU A 218 -8.48 4.07 9.87
C LEU A 218 -9.47 2.93 10.11
N PRO A 219 -10.32 3.03 11.15
CA PRO A 219 -11.38 2.06 11.36
C PRO A 219 -12.43 2.11 10.22
N PRO A 220 -13.12 1.01 9.91
CA PRO A 220 -14.06 0.95 8.79
C PRO A 220 -15.22 1.96 8.81
N ASN A 221 -15.57 2.50 9.99
CA ASN A 221 -16.62 3.52 10.15
C ASN A 221 -16.19 4.93 9.73
N GLU A 222 -14.91 5.16 9.43
CA GLU A 222 -14.38 6.39 8.84
C GLU A 222 -14.51 6.41 7.30
N PHE A 223 -15.04 5.33 6.72
CA PHE A 223 -15.29 5.21 5.28
C PHE A 223 -16.78 5.31 4.96
N VAL A 224 -17.08 5.91 3.82
CA VAL A 224 -18.43 5.97 3.23
C VAL A 224 -18.36 5.50 1.78
N GLU A 225 -19.41 4.80 1.34
CA GLU A 225 -19.52 4.39 -0.07
C GLU A 225 -20.26 5.45 -0.87
N TRP A 226 -19.67 5.88 -1.98
CA TRP A 226 -20.29 6.72 -2.99
C TRP A 226 -20.68 5.89 -4.20
N GLN A 227 -21.82 6.22 -4.79
CA GLN A 227 -22.24 5.70 -6.09
C GLN A 227 -21.75 6.68 -7.16
N THR A 228 -20.83 6.24 -8.02
CA THR A 228 -20.30 7.09 -9.10
C THR A 228 -20.75 6.58 -10.47
N PRO A 229 -20.61 7.37 -11.54
CA PRO A 229 -20.83 6.89 -12.90
C PRO A 229 -19.94 5.70 -13.31
N LYS A 230 -18.83 5.45 -12.59
CA LYS A 230 -17.90 4.33 -12.81
C LYS A 230 -18.14 3.13 -11.89
N GLY A 231 -19.19 3.19 -11.06
CA GLY A 231 -19.50 2.19 -10.05
C GLY A 231 -19.29 2.69 -8.62
N PRO A 232 -19.61 1.87 -7.62
CA PRO A 232 -19.43 2.22 -6.21
C PRO A 232 -17.95 2.33 -5.84
N ILE A 233 -17.61 3.28 -4.99
CA ILE A 233 -16.26 3.46 -4.42
C ILE A 233 -16.37 3.79 -2.93
N LYS A 234 -15.50 3.21 -2.11
CA LYS A 234 -15.33 3.62 -0.71
C LYS A 234 -14.32 4.76 -0.62
N ILE A 235 -14.70 5.83 0.07
CA ILE A 235 -13.85 6.99 0.33
C ILE A 235 -13.85 7.31 1.82
N THR A 236 -12.88 8.09 2.26
CA THR A 236 -12.88 8.71 3.58
C THR A 236 -12.68 10.22 3.44
N TYR A 237 -13.37 11.02 4.25
CA TYR A 237 -13.12 12.47 4.32
C TYR A 237 -11.81 12.82 5.05
N ARG A 238 -11.06 11.80 5.50
CA ARG A 238 -9.70 11.92 6.00
C ARG A 238 -8.64 11.72 4.92
N GLU A 239 -9.04 11.48 3.67
CA GLU A 239 -8.13 11.42 2.53
C GLU A 239 -7.19 12.63 2.55
N HIS A 240 -5.92 12.36 2.28
CA HIS A 240 -4.88 13.37 2.28
C HIS A 240 -3.76 12.98 1.34
N SER A 241 -3.06 13.98 0.80
CA SER A 241 -1.86 13.76 0.01
C SER A 241 -0.65 14.47 0.60
N VAL A 242 0.49 13.78 0.58
CA VAL A 242 1.78 14.27 1.05
C VAL A 242 2.88 13.91 0.04
N LEU A 243 4.03 14.58 0.16
CA LEU A 243 5.23 14.23 -0.59
C LEU A 243 6.22 13.53 0.34
N ILE A 244 6.44 12.22 0.16
CA ILE A 244 7.45 11.46 0.90
C ILE A 244 8.84 11.98 0.49
N THR A 245 9.61 12.38 1.50
CA THR A 245 10.96 12.93 1.35
C THR A 245 12.03 12.02 1.94
N GLY A 246 11.67 10.93 2.62
CA GLY A 246 12.69 10.06 3.18
C GLY A 246 12.17 8.95 4.07
N PHE A 247 13.11 8.18 4.59
CA PHE A 247 12.88 7.13 5.57
C PHE A 247 14.14 6.86 6.38
N ASP A 248 13.97 6.34 7.59
CA ASP A 248 15.01 5.67 8.36
C ASP A 248 14.50 4.30 8.80
N GLU A 249 15.12 3.64 9.79
CA GLU A 249 14.65 2.35 10.31
C GLU A 249 13.19 2.42 10.81
N GLN A 250 12.82 3.50 11.49
CA GLN A 250 11.61 3.61 12.31
C GLN A 250 10.51 4.49 11.69
N PHE A 251 10.85 5.43 10.81
CA PHE A 251 9.95 6.48 10.34
C PHE A 251 9.95 6.64 8.82
N ILE A 252 8.81 7.10 8.30
CA ILE A 252 8.71 7.75 6.99
C ILE A 252 8.68 9.25 7.20
N TYR A 253 9.47 9.98 6.42
CA TYR A 253 9.53 11.45 6.39
C TYR A 253 8.82 11.99 5.16
N PHE A 254 8.06 13.07 5.32
CA PHE A 254 7.26 13.67 4.26
C PHE A 254 7.00 15.17 4.49
N ASN A 255 6.81 15.90 3.39
CA ASN A 255 6.29 17.26 3.40
C ASN A 255 4.76 17.21 3.42
N ASP A 256 4.16 17.87 4.41
CA ASP A 256 2.72 17.87 4.63
C ASP A 256 2.10 19.22 4.22
N PRO A 257 1.37 19.30 3.09
CA PRO A 257 0.84 20.56 2.59
C PRO A 257 -0.26 21.15 3.47
N LEU A 258 -0.96 20.32 4.26
CA LEU A 258 -2.05 20.80 5.12
C LEU A 258 -1.50 21.53 6.35
N THR A 259 -0.45 20.99 6.97
CA THR A 259 0.19 21.64 8.13
C THR A 259 1.29 22.62 7.73
N GLY A 260 1.80 22.54 6.50
CA GLY A 260 2.97 23.31 6.07
C GLY A 260 4.28 22.81 6.68
N THR A 261 4.29 21.60 7.25
CA THR A 261 5.47 21.04 7.94
C THR A 261 6.38 20.33 6.93
N LYS A 262 7.63 20.79 6.83
CA LYS A 262 8.69 20.11 6.08
C LYS A 262 9.20 18.90 6.86
N ASN A 263 9.43 17.77 6.18
CA ASN A 263 9.99 16.55 6.79
C ASN A 263 9.27 16.10 8.08
N LYS A 264 7.94 16.26 8.11
CA LYS A 264 7.10 15.64 9.14
C LYS A 264 7.30 14.13 9.08
N LYS A 265 7.16 13.45 10.22
CA LYS A 265 7.36 12.01 10.29
C LYS A 265 6.20 11.28 10.95
N ALA A 266 6.01 10.03 10.54
CA ALA A 266 5.09 9.08 11.14
C ALA A 266 5.78 7.71 11.28
N PRO A 267 5.41 6.87 12.27
CA PRO A 267 5.95 5.52 12.39
C PRO A 267 5.81 4.78 11.08
N LYS A 268 6.88 4.11 10.64
CA LYS A 268 6.98 3.55 9.29
C LYS A 268 5.83 2.60 8.98
N GLN A 269 5.60 1.64 9.87
CA GLN A 269 4.56 0.63 9.68
C GLN A 269 3.16 1.26 9.59
N GLU A 270 2.84 2.19 10.50
CA GLU A 270 1.55 2.88 10.50
C GLU A 270 1.33 3.68 9.20
N PHE A 271 2.36 4.37 8.72
CA PHE A 271 2.28 5.13 7.47
C PHE A 271 2.04 4.22 6.27
N ILE A 272 2.74 3.09 6.19
CA ILE A 272 2.58 2.11 5.11
C ILE A 272 1.16 1.54 5.13
N GLU A 273 0.64 1.13 6.28
CA GLU A 273 -0.73 0.62 6.42
C GLU A 273 -1.78 1.66 6.00
N ALA A 274 -1.58 2.94 6.35
CA ALA A 274 -2.43 4.04 5.92
C ALA A 274 -2.44 4.23 4.40
N TRP A 275 -1.26 4.14 3.77
CA TRP A 275 -1.09 4.26 2.32
C TRP A 275 -1.69 3.05 1.58
N GLU A 276 -1.47 1.84 2.08
CA GLU A 276 -2.08 0.61 1.55
C GLU A 276 -3.61 0.67 1.61
N GLN A 277 -4.16 1.08 2.76
CA GLN A 277 -5.61 1.25 2.95
C GLN A 277 -6.22 2.25 1.95
N MET A 278 -5.44 3.24 1.51
CA MET A 278 -5.85 4.25 0.54
C MET A 278 -5.56 3.85 -0.92
N GLY A 279 -5.19 2.60 -1.17
CA GLY A 279 -5.05 2.02 -2.50
C GLY A 279 -3.64 2.08 -3.08
N MET A 280 -2.60 2.19 -2.25
CA MET A 280 -1.19 2.13 -2.66
C MET A 280 -0.84 3.13 -3.77
N GLN A 281 -1.39 4.34 -3.70
CA GLN A 281 -1.27 5.34 -4.75
C GLN A 281 0.04 6.11 -4.62
N ALA A 282 0.87 6.10 -5.67
CA ALA A 282 2.18 6.72 -5.63
C ALA A 282 2.63 7.21 -7.01
N ILE A 283 3.16 8.44 -7.06
CA ILE A 283 3.72 9.06 -8.27
C ILE A 283 5.07 9.65 -7.93
N THR A 284 6.05 9.44 -8.80
CA THR A 284 7.37 10.04 -8.69
C THR A 284 7.91 10.36 -10.09
N ILE A 285 9.17 10.78 -10.15
CA ILE A 285 9.89 11.10 -11.37
C ILE A 285 11.01 10.08 -11.53
N LYS A 286 11.33 9.73 -12.78
CA LYS A 286 12.44 8.83 -13.10
C LYS A 286 13.70 9.20 -12.33
N MET A 287 14.46 8.19 -11.93
CA MET A 287 15.73 8.35 -11.23
C MET A 287 16.68 9.23 -12.07
N LYS A 288 17.32 10.19 -11.38
CA LYS A 288 18.38 11.06 -11.90
C LYS A 288 19.61 10.25 -12.30
#